data_AF-A0A8H8UHR1-F1
#
_entry.id   AF-A0A8H8UHR1-F1
#
_cell.length_a   1.000
_cell.length_b   1.000
_cell.length_c   1.000
_cell.angle_alpha   90.00
_cell.angle_beta   90.00
_cell.angle_gamma   90.00
#
_symmetry.space_group_name_H-M   'P 1'
#
loop_
_entity.id
_entity.type
_entity.pdbx_description
1 polymer ?
#
loop_
_entity_poly.entity_id
_entity_poly.type
_entity_poly.pdbx_seq_one_letter_code
_entity_poly.pdbx_strand_id
1 'polypeptide(L)'
;MPRDRTKPMSHQEYLETMEKMDYMGVKGYYNPKNIYPGSPFTPSSEPSPAEVRKQAKIGSERVLSDWHTLRKIVEKHSVVLEKRWVKKTRKKQKDLLLQAWPNMSPSHRPDFEAYRKENTGRHWTGLSKFQEAYKWPHINLHDLSTRSLMIFINSRARNPPSAFARADIDATRLGTIGHWIEEPAFLMKHTLFMDGETSETYGKLVSWDDDEESALLMFSQRQFTPGDGLRVLELQEKVYPFLVKCCELILHDLVESGSMYDDQFPIVQADAAASQTESSTIMDILPSLASISAEAPYRLPANLNLDRLSGIFAARLSAAEDHLWQMREDPGYFSDTIIDWSEHRNDRLLDTMGNPHPTGPHTTDFWERVIRNAVADAYTGFETWSLLHRQVNRMLTLKEKYKDKISYDNQLPEEYLVEILKFEQLLLISCEEPLHIGVTTKPMDPWVPDPWAYGDPWGLAGGGGGRKVGVGRVKDPRA
;
A
#
# COMPACT_ATOMS: atom_id res chain seq x y z
N MET A 1 18.47 8.43 26.34
CA MET A 1 18.57 9.91 26.37
C MET A 1 18.84 10.41 24.96
N PRO A 2 18.25 11.53 24.50
CA PRO A 2 18.60 12.09 23.20
C PRO A 2 20.07 12.54 23.22
N ARG A 3 20.83 12.14 22.20
CA ARG A 3 22.25 12.46 22.05
C ARG A 3 22.49 13.98 21.98
N ASP A 4 23.52 14.47 22.67
CA ASP A 4 24.02 15.83 22.52
C ASP A 4 24.61 16.02 21.11
N ARG A 5 23.94 16.87 20.32
CA ARG A 5 24.15 17.05 18.87
C ARG A 5 25.35 17.95 18.53
N THR A 6 26.06 18.45 19.54
CA THR A 6 27.22 19.33 19.37
C THR A 6 28.55 18.59 19.26
N LYS A 7 28.59 17.27 19.53
CA LYS A 7 29.80 16.46 19.46
C LYS A 7 29.84 15.54 18.22
N PRO A 8 30.96 15.51 17.47
CA PRO A 8 31.13 14.60 16.35
C PRO A 8 31.01 13.14 16.80
N MET A 9 30.44 12.31 15.95
CA MET A 9 30.25 10.87 16.18
C MET A 9 31.60 10.16 16.23
N SER A 10 31.80 9.31 17.23
CA SER A 10 32.98 8.45 17.28
C SER A 10 32.94 7.42 16.15
N HIS A 11 34.10 6.86 15.78
CA HIS A 11 34.15 5.83 14.73
C HIS A 11 33.32 4.58 15.10
N GLN A 12 33.33 4.20 16.37
CA GLN A 12 32.52 3.10 16.89
C GLN A 12 31.02 3.38 16.75
N GLU A 13 30.58 4.56 17.17
CA GLU A 13 29.17 4.99 17.00
C GLU A 13 28.77 5.05 15.53
N TYR A 14 29.69 5.41 14.63
CA TYR A 14 29.44 5.39 13.19
C TYR A 14 29.23 3.97 12.67
N LEU A 15 30.09 3.03 13.05
CA LEU A 15 29.96 1.62 12.67
C LEU A 15 28.65 1.01 13.20
N GLU A 16 28.32 1.27 14.46
CA GLU A 16 27.05 0.84 15.05
C GLU A 16 25.84 1.46 14.32
N THR A 17 25.95 2.72 13.92
CA THR A 17 24.90 3.38 13.13
C THR A 17 24.77 2.75 11.74
N MET A 18 25.88 2.40 11.08
CA MET A 18 25.86 1.71 9.80
C MET A 18 25.26 0.30 9.91
N GLU A 19 25.60 -0.45 10.94
CA GLU A 19 25.01 -1.77 11.21
C GLU A 19 23.49 -1.64 11.43
N LYS A 20 23.05 -0.64 12.19
CA LYS A 20 21.62 -0.33 12.37
C LYS A 20 20.94 0.04 11.05
N MET A 21 21.57 0.85 10.21
CA MET A 21 20.99 1.26 8.92
C MET A 21 20.85 0.08 7.96
N ASP A 22 21.85 -0.79 7.92
CA ASP A 22 21.82 -2.02 7.13
C ASP A 22 20.69 -2.94 7.61
N TYR A 23 20.55 -3.11 8.92
CA TYR A 23 19.44 -3.84 9.53
C TYR A 23 18.06 -3.29 9.15
N MET A 24 17.93 -1.96 9.08
CA MET A 24 16.68 -1.29 8.68
C MET A 24 16.46 -1.25 7.16
N GLY A 25 17.41 -1.76 6.35
CA GLY A 25 17.36 -1.68 4.89
C GLY A 25 17.45 -0.25 4.34
N VAL A 26 17.91 0.71 5.15
CA VAL A 26 17.98 2.12 4.77
C VAL A 26 19.25 2.37 3.94
N LYS A 27 19.08 2.67 2.66
CA LYS A 27 20.20 2.97 1.74
C LYS A 27 20.63 4.43 1.88
N GLY A 28 21.90 4.67 2.23
CA GLY A 28 22.52 6.01 2.16
C GLY A 28 23.59 6.26 3.23
N TYR A 29 24.38 7.33 3.04
CA TYR A 29 25.34 7.77 4.05
C TYR A 29 24.63 8.51 5.19
N TYR A 30 24.97 8.17 6.44
CA TYR A 30 24.55 8.95 7.61
C TYR A 30 24.91 10.43 7.42
N ASN A 31 23.90 11.29 7.43
CA ASN A 31 24.07 12.73 7.40
C ASN A 31 23.39 13.33 8.65
N PRO A 32 24.12 14.04 9.52
CA PRO A 32 23.55 14.69 10.70
C PRO A 32 22.35 15.61 10.41
N LYS A 33 22.25 16.16 9.19
CA LYS A 33 21.10 16.96 8.76
C LYS A 33 19.82 16.14 8.55
N ASN A 34 19.95 14.83 8.38
CA ASN A 34 18.83 13.90 8.23
C ASN A 34 18.31 13.40 9.60
N ILE A 35 18.68 14.03 10.72
CA ILE A 35 18.25 13.61 12.06
C ILE A 35 17.24 14.62 12.59
N TYR A 36 15.97 14.31 12.39
CA TYR A 36 14.83 15.10 12.84
C TYR A 36 13.66 14.16 13.17
N PRO A 37 12.68 14.59 13.99
CA PRO A 37 11.51 13.77 14.29
C PRO A 37 10.78 13.32 13.03
N GLY A 38 10.54 12.02 12.89
CA GLY A 38 9.93 11.42 11.70
C GLY A 38 10.94 10.98 10.64
N SER A 39 12.21 11.41 10.68
CA SER A 39 13.22 10.92 9.74
C SER A 39 13.43 9.41 9.89
N PRO A 40 13.63 8.64 8.79
CA PRO A 40 13.89 7.20 8.86
C PRO A 40 15.20 6.85 9.57
N PHE A 41 16.05 7.85 9.83
CA PHE A 41 17.28 7.69 10.62
C PHE A 41 17.09 7.96 12.11
N THR A 42 15.87 8.30 12.55
CA THR A 42 15.55 8.70 13.93
C THR A 42 14.34 7.90 14.42
N PRO A 43 14.55 6.68 14.96
CA PRO A 43 13.46 5.91 15.54
C PRO A 43 12.81 6.68 16.68
N SER A 44 11.51 6.43 16.94
CA SER A 44 10.79 7.07 18.05
C SER A 44 11.42 6.78 19.41
N SER A 45 11.98 5.58 19.58
CA SER A 45 12.66 5.13 20.78
C SER A 45 13.57 3.93 20.49
N GLU A 46 14.50 3.65 21.40
CA GLU A 46 15.34 2.44 21.41
C GLU A 46 15.10 1.65 22.70
N PRO A 47 13.95 0.96 22.84
CA PRO A 47 13.59 0.23 24.06
C PRO A 47 14.43 -1.03 24.24
N SER A 48 14.60 -1.45 25.49
CA SER A 48 15.16 -2.76 25.85
C SER A 48 14.17 -3.90 25.53
N PRO A 49 14.65 -5.15 25.36
CA PRO A 49 13.76 -6.30 25.17
C PRO A 49 12.70 -6.47 26.26
N ALA A 50 13.04 -6.14 27.52
CA ALA A 50 12.11 -6.21 28.65
C ALA A 50 10.99 -5.16 28.54
N GLU A 51 11.31 -3.94 28.09
CA GLU A 51 10.32 -2.90 27.84
C GLU A 51 9.39 -3.28 26.70
N VAL A 52 9.94 -3.82 25.59
CA VAL A 52 9.11 -4.31 24.47
C VAL A 52 8.20 -5.44 24.91
N ARG A 53 8.69 -6.45 25.63
CA ARG A 53 7.86 -7.55 26.16
C ARG A 53 6.72 -7.02 27.02
N LYS A 54 6.99 -6.03 27.89
CA LYS A 54 5.99 -5.41 28.76
C LYS A 54 4.94 -4.64 27.95
N GLN A 55 5.38 -3.79 27.03
CA GLN A 55 4.47 -2.99 26.20
C GLN A 55 3.59 -3.89 25.33
N ALA A 56 4.21 -4.86 24.65
CA ALA A 56 3.50 -5.80 23.79
C ALA A 56 2.47 -6.61 24.59
N LYS A 57 2.85 -7.14 25.76
CA LYS A 57 1.90 -7.87 26.62
C LYS A 57 0.70 -7.02 27.03
N ILE A 58 0.93 -5.80 27.51
CA ILE A 58 -0.16 -4.89 27.92
C ILE A 58 -1.08 -4.56 26.73
N GLY A 59 -0.49 -4.29 25.56
CA GLY A 59 -1.27 -3.96 24.38
C GLY A 59 -2.08 -5.14 23.87
N SER A 60 -1.49 -6.33 23.83
CA SER A 60 -2.19 -7.56 23.47
C SER A 60 -3.34 -7.89 24.41
N GLU A 61 -3.15 -7.75 25.73
CA GLU A 61 -4.22 -7.95 26.72
C GLU A 61 -5.42 -7.02 26.46
N ARG A 62 -5.15 -5.73 26.18
CA ARG A 62 -6.21 -4.75 25.87
C ARG A 62 -6.94 -5.08 24.57
N VAL A 63 -6.17 -5.25 23.49
CA VAL A 63 -6.72 -5.56 22.16
C VAL A 63 -7.58 -6.82 22.21
N LEU A 64 -7.09 -7.90 22.82
CA LEU A 64 -7.82 -9.16 22.90
C LEU A 64 -9.06 -9.04 23.81
N SER A 65 -8.97 -8.30 24.92
CA SER A 65 -10.13 -8.04 25.79
C SER A 65 -11.25 -7.30 25.04
N ASP A 66 -10.92 -6.24 24.33
CA ASP A 66 -11.91 -5.47 23.56
C ASP A 66 -12.44 -6.25 22.35
N TRP A 67 -11.58 -7.04 21.69
CA TRP A 67 -11.99 -7.96 20.64
C TRP A 67 -12.98 -9.01 21.15
N HIS A 68 -12.72 -9.66 22.28
CA HIS A 68 -13.64 -10.60 22.90
C HIS A 68 -14.99 -9.96 23.25
N THR A 69 -14.95 -8.71 23.72
CA THR A 69 -16.16 -7.93 24.01
C THR A 69 -16.96 -7.66 22.72
N LEU A 70 -16.29 -7.16 21.69
CA LEU A 70 -16.89 -6.90 20.38
C LEU A 70 -17.50 -8.18 19.78
N ARG A 71 -16.75 -9.29 19.83
CA ARG A 71 -17.18 -10.60 19.36
C ARG A 71 -18.47 -11.06 20.04
N LYS A 72 -18.52 -11.03 21.38
CA LYS A 72 -19.72 -11.40 22.15
C LYS A 72 -20.93 -10.57 21.78
N ILE A 73 -20.75 -9.26 21.59
CA ILE A 73 -21.85 -8.36 21.18
C ILE A 73 -22.37 -8.75 19.80
N VAL A 74 -21.48 -8.95 18.83
CA VAL A 74 -21.86 -9.25 17.43
C VAL A 74 -22.47 -10.64 17.29
N GLU A 75 -21.96 -11.63 18.01
CA GLU A 75 -22.51 -13.00 18.06
C GLU A 75 -23.98 -13.01 18.51
N LYS A 76 -24.37 -12.13 19.42
CA LYS A 76 -25.77 -12.04 19.91
C LYS A 76 -26.63 -11.06 19.11
N HIS A 77 -26.06 -9.94 18.65
CA HIS A 77 -26.83 -8.77 18.20
C HIS A 77 -26.55 -8.27 16.78
N SER A 78 -25.75 -8.97 15.97
CA SER A 78 -25.36 -8.50 14.62
C SER A 78 -26.54 -8.04 13.74
N VAL A 79 -27.62 -8.83 13.69
CA VAL A 79 -28.85 -8.50 12.92
C VAL A 79 -29.55 -7.26 13.47
N VAL A 80 -29.57 -7.09 14.79
CA VAL A 80 -30.20 -5.94 15.46
C VAL A 80 -29.38 -4.68 15.23
N LEU A 81 -28.05 -4.77 15.32
CA LEU A 81 -27.11 -3.69 15.01
C LEU A 81 -27.33 -3.15 13.61
N GLU A 82 -27.35 -4.04 12.60
CA GLU A 82 -27.53 -3.65 11.20
C GLU A 82 -28.89 -2.99 10.97
N LYS A 83 -29.98 -3.62 11.43
CA LYS A 83 -31.34 -3.06 11.31
C LYS A 83 -31.46 -1.68 11.96
N ARG A 84 -30.85 -1.47 13.13
CA ARG A 84 -30.88 -0.18 13.83
C ARG A 84 -30.00 0.85 13.15
N TRP A 85 -28.85 0.46 12.63
CA TRP A 85 -27.94 1.36 11.94
C TRP A 85 -28.55 1.92 10.66
N VAL A 86 -29.16 1.05 9.83
CA VAL A 86 -29.83 1.44 8.58
C VAL A 86 -31.01 2.38 8.83
N LYS A 87 -31.72 2.23 9.95
CA LYS A 87 -32.83 3.10 10.35
C LYS A 87 -32.39 4.49 10.84
N LYS A 88 -31.12 4.69 11.21
CA LYS A 88 -30.64 6.01 11.66
C LYS A 88 -30.40 6.92 10.45
N THR A 89 -30.85 8.17 10.56
CA THR A 89 -30.50 9.21 9.57
C THR A 89 -29.00 9.44 9.53
N ARG A 90 -28.46 9.88 8.38
CA ARG A 90 -27.03 10.27 8.23
C ARG A 90 -26.52 11.21 9.32
N LYS A 91 -27.34 12.19 9.75
CA LYS A 91 -26.97 13.10 10.86
C LYS A 91 -26.75 12.34 12.17
N LYS A 92 -27.73 11.54 12.61
CA LYS A 92 -27.62 10.68 13.81
C LYS A 92 -26.46 9.68 13.74
N GLN A 93 -26.15 9.16 12.55
CA GLN A 93 -24.99 8.29 12.35
C GLN A 93 -23.68 9.05 12.61
N LYS A 94 -23.52 10.25 12.03
CA LYS A 94 -22.37 11.12 12.29
C LYS A 94 -22.25 11.52 13.76
N ASP A 95 -23.36 11.92 14.38
CA ASP A 95 -23.38 12.32 15.80
C ASP A 95 -22.95 11.16 16.71
N LEU A 96 -23.39 9.94 16.43
CA LEU A 96 -22.99 8.74 17.15
C LEU A 96 -21.50 8.43 16.95
N LEU A 97 -21.01 8.53 15.72
CA LEU A 97 -19.59 8.33 15.41
C LEU A 97 -18.71 9.35 16.14
N LEU A 98 -19.13 10.62 16.23
CA LEU A 98 -18.41 11.66 16.97
C LEU A 98 -18.44 11.45 18.49
N GLN A 99 -19.47 10.80 19.03
CA GLN A 99 -19.50 10.38 20.43
C GLN A 99 -18.52 9.24 20.71
N ALA A 100 -18.39 8.29 19.77
CA ALA A 100 -17.45 7.17 19.90
C ALA A 100 -15.99 7.56 19.59
N TRP A 101 -15.78 8.48 18.66
CA TRP A 101 -14.48 9.01 18.26
C TRP A 101 -14.56 10.54 18.14
N PRO A 102 -14.22 11.26 19.21
CA PRO A 102 -14.18 12.72 19.18
C PRO A 102 -13.24 13.22 18.08
N ASN A 103 -13.63 14.31 17.41
CA ASN A 103 -12.85 14.94 16.32
C ASN A 103 -12.59 14.05 15.09
N MET A 104 -13.43 13.04 14.82
CA MET A 104 -13.35 12.24 13.60
C MET A 104 -13.39 13.11 12.33
N SER A 105 -12.52 12.84 11.36
CA SER A 105 -12.46 13.62 10.11
C SER A 105 -13.77 13.57 9.32
N PRO A 106 -14.23 14.69 8.73
CA PRO A 106 -15.44 14.71 7.90
C PRO A 106 -15.28 14.03 6.53
N SER A 107 -14.05 13.88 6.04
CA SER A 107 -13.75 13.53 4.64
C SER A 107 -13.22 12.10 4.46
N HIS A 108 -13.46 11.54 3.28
CA HIS A 108 -12.78 10.31 2.84
C HIS A 108 -11.28 10.57 2.68
N ARG A 109 -10.44 9.62 3.14
CA ARG A 109 -8.97 9.70 3.08
C ARG A 109 -8.43 11.02 3.69
N PRO A 110 -8.58 11.19 5.01
CA PRO A 110 -8.14 12.38 5.71
C PRO A 110 -6.62 12.55 5.66
N ASP A 111 -5.86 11.48 5.45
CA ASP A 111 -4.43 11.48 5.17
C ASP A 111 -4.10 12.27 3.89
N PHE A 112 -4.86 12.10 2.81
CA PHE A 112 -4.68 12.91 1.60
C PHE A 112 -5.13 14.36 1.79
N GLU A 113 -6.15 14.62 2.60
CA GLU A 113 -6.53 15.98 2.95
C GLU A 113 -5.44 16.68 3.77
N ALA A 114 -4.89 15.99 4.78
CA ALA A 114 -3.76 16.46 5.56
C ALA A 114 -2.55 16.76 4.67
N TYR A 115 -2.23 15.84 3.75
CA TYR A 115 -1.15 16.03 2.78
C TYR A 115 -1.34 17.29 1.94
N ARG A 116 -2.53 17.51 1.36
CA ARG A 116 -2.82 18.72 0.56
C ARG A 116 -2.74 20.01 1.38
N LYS A 117 -3.09 19.96 2.67
CA LYS A 117 -3.04 21.13 3.56
C LYS A 117 -1.61 21.49 3.98
N GLU A 118 -0.74 20.50 4.15
CA GLU A 118 0.63 20.71 4.62
C GLU A 118 1.64 20.85 3.48
N ASN A 119 1.40 20.20 2.33
CA ASN A 119 2.31 20.23 1.20
C ASN A 119 1.94 21.34 0.20
N THR A 120 2.40 22.56 0.49
CA THR A 120 2.19 23.77 -0.34
C THR A 120 3.34 24.05 -1.30
N GLY A 121 4.06 23.01 -1.77
CA GLY A 121 5.18 23.15 -2.70
C GLY A 121 6.55 23.34 -2.04
N ARG A 122 6.68 23.03 -0.75
CA ARG A 122 7.97 22.96 -0.03
C ARG A 122 8.15 21.56 0.53
N HIS A 123 9.38 21.06 0.51
CA HIS A 123 9.71 19.82 1.22
C HIS A 123 9.46 20.04 2.71
N TRP A 124 8.49 19.31 3.25
CA TRP A 124 8.07 19.42 4.62
C TRP A 124 8.86 18.41 5.46
N THR A 125 9.49 18.90 6.53
CA THR A 125 10.35 18.11 7.44
C THR A 125 9.76 18.09 8.83
N GLY A 126 9.62 16.92 9.42
CA GLY A 126 9.12 16.76 10.80
C GLY A 126 7.84 15.93 10.88
N LEU A 127 7.23 15.91 12.06
CA LEU A 127 5.96 15.23 12.31
C LEU A 127 4.75 16.11 12.01
N SER A 128 3.64 15.49 11.60
CA SER A 128 2.47 16.21 11.11
C SER A 128 1.69 16.73 12.28
N LYS A 129 0.97 17.85 12.11
CA LYS A 129 -0.07 18.21 13.08
C LYS A 129 -1.33 17.34 12.92
N PHE A 130 -1.42 16.56 11.84
CA PHE A 130 -2.52 15.66 11.52
C PHE A 130 -2.13 14.17 11.63
N GLN A 131 -1.24 13.79 12.57
CA GLN A 131 -0.76 12.40 12.68
C GLN A 131 -1.90 11.36 12.77
N GLU A 132 -3.00 11.69 13.44
CA GLU A 132 -4.16 10.78 13.54
C GLU A 132 -4.75 10.44 12.16
N ALA A 133 -4.78 11.40 11.23
CA ALA A 133 -5.28 11.18 9.89
C ALA A 133 -4.43 10.16 9.12
N TYR A 134 -3.12 10.16 9.35
CA TYR A 134 -2.17 9.22 8.77
C TYR A 134 -2.14 7.87 9.48
N LYS A 135 -2.42 7.81 10.78
CA LYS A 135 -2.51 6.55 11.54
C LYS A 135 -3.82 5.80 11.27
N TRP A 136 -4.94 6.52 11.11
CA TRP A 136 -6.27 5.93 10.90
C TRP A 136 -7.02 6.53 9.70
N PRO A 137 -6.50 6.40 8.47
CA PRO A 137 -7.09 7.03 7.28
C PRO A 137 -8.50 6.52 6.93
N HIS A 138 -8.90 5.39 7.49
CA HIS A 138 -10.22 4.79 7.27
C HIS A 138 -11.22 5.14 8.39
N ILE A 139 -10.80 5.85 9.44
CA ILE A 139 -11.71 6.31 10.50
C ILE A 139 -12.19 7.72 10.17
N ASN A 140 -13.26 7.80 9.37
CA ASN A 140 -13.83 9.06 8.92
C ASN A 140 -15.37 9.02 8.83
N LEU A 141 -15.99 10.19 8.94
CA LEU A 141 -17.45 10.34 8.93
C LEU A 141 -18.06 10.07 7.56
N HIS A 142 -17.37 10.37 6.47
CA HIS A 142 -17.90 10.18 5.12
C HIS A 142 -18.21 8.70 4.88
N ASP A 143 -17.26 7.83 5.20
CA ASP A 143 -17.35 6.40 4.93
C ASP A 143 -18.12 5.68 6.04
N LEU A 144 -17.77 5.90 7.31
CA LEU A 144 -18.36 5.15 8.42
C LEU A 144 -19.82 5.50 8.68
N SER A 145 -20.30 6.66 8.21
CA SER A 145 -21.73 6.95 8.25
C SER A 145 -22.54 6.09 7.27
N THR A 146 -21.93 5.21 6.48
CA THR A 146 -22.59 4.31 5.51
C THR A 146 -22.72 2.88 6.06
N ARG A 147 -23.00 1.89 5.21
CA ARG A 147 -22.92 0.47 5.57
C ARG A 147 -21.51 0.02 5.98
N SER A 148 -20.46 0.79 5.65
CA SER A 148 -19.07 0.48 5.98
C SER A 148 -18.84 0.25 7.48
N LEU A 149 -19.51 0.98 8.38
CA LEU A 149 -19.38 0.72 9.82
C LEU A 149 -19.86 -0.69 10.19
N MET A 150 -20.96 -1.17 9.61
CA MET A 150 -21.47 -2.52 9.89
C MET A 150 -20.54 -3.58 9.33
N ILE A 151 -19.98 -3.36 8.13
CA ILE A 151 -18.95 -4.23 7.55
C ILE A 151 -17.75 -4.29 8.50
N PHE A 152 -17.30 -3.14 8.99
CA PHE A 152 -16.13 -3.04 9.86
C PHE A 152 -16.32 -3.77 11.19
N ILE A 153 -17.45 -3.52 11.87
CA ILE A 153 -17.83 -4.20 13.11
C ILE A 153 -17.90 -5.72 12.89
N ASN A 154 -18.66 -6.16 11.88
CA ASN A 154 -18.88 -7.59 11.64
C ASN A 154 -17.59 -8.32 11.27
N SER A 155 -16.72 -7.68 10.48
CA SER A 155 -15.44 -8.24 10.06
C SER A 155 -14.47 -8.37 11.24
N ARG A 156 -14.28 -7.30 12.02
CA ARG A 156 -13.37 -7.27 13.18
C ARG A 156 -13.84 -8.16 14.33
N ALA A 157 -15.14 -8.34 14.50
CA ALA A 157 -15.69 -9.18 15.56
C ALA A 157 -15.53 -10.69 15.28
N ARG A 158 -15.61 -11.10 14.01
CA ARG A 158 -15.62 -12.52 13.62
C ARG A 158 -14.25 -13.11 13.31
N ASN A 159 -13.23 -12.27 13.20
CA ASN A 159 -11.87 -12.68 12.86
C ASN A 159 -10.91 -12.21 13.96
N PRO A 160 -9.82 -12.92 14.25
CA PRO A 160 -8.87 -12.53 15.28
C PRO A 160 -8.13 -11.24 14.90
N PRO A 161 -7.62 -10.46 15.89
CA PRO A 161 -6.86 -9.24 15.62
C PRO A 161 -5.62 -9.45 14.73
N SER A 162 -4.98 -10.62 14.83
CA SER A 162 -3.86 -11.03 13.99
C SER A 162 -4.17 -10.98 12.50
N ALA A 163 -5.40 -11.30 12.10
CA ALA A 163 -5.83 -11.29 10.70
C ALA A 163 -5.84 -9.87 10.08
N PHE A 164 -5.78 -8.82 10.90
CA PHE A 164 -5.75 -7.43 10.44
C PHE A 164 -4.41 -6.73 10.68
N ALA A 165 -3.49 -7.35 11.42
CA ALA A 165 -2.24 -6.72 11.85
C ALA A 165 -1.47 -6.07 10.69
N ARG A 166 -1.31 -6.79 9.57
CA ARG A 166 -0.60 -6.28 8.40
C ARG A 166 -1.39 -5.16 7.70
N ALA A 167 -2.70 -5.33 7.53
CA ALA A 167 -3.54 -4.31 6.90
C ALA A 167 -3.60 -3.01 7.72
N ASP A 168 -3.58 -3.10 9.06
CA ASP A 168 -3.56 -1.96 9.96
C ASP A 168 -2.29 -1.13 9.79
N ILE A 169 -1.12 -1.76 9.76
CA ILE A 169 0.13 -1.03 9.54
C ILE A 169 0.24 -0.51 8.10
N ASP A 170 -0.18 -1.28 7.10
CA ASP A 170 -0.15 -0.86 5.70
C ASP A 170 -1.05 0.34 5.43
N ALA A 171 -2.16 0.49 6.16
CA ALA A 171 -3.01 1.67 6.09
C ALA A 171 -2.23 2.95 6.43
N THR A 172 -1.19 2.87 7.28
CA THR A 172 -0.37 4.03 7.66
C THR A 172 0.68 4.44 6.62
N ARG A 173 0.81 3.67 5.52
CA ARG A 173 1.92 3.78 4.54
C ARG A 173 2.19 5.19 4.05
N LEU A 174 1.16 6.00 3.79
CA LEU A 174 1.36 7.38 3.35
C LEU A 174 2.09 8.23 4.41
N GLY A 175 1.71 8.09 5.68
CA GLY A 175 2.38 8.76 6.79
C GLY A 175 3.78 8.23 7.06
N THR A 176 3.95 6.91 6.96
CA THR A 176 5.25 6.23 7.19
C THR A 176 6.27 6.60 6.11
N ILE A 177 5.94 6.44 4.83
CA ILE A 177 6.84 6.84 3.72
C ILE A 177 7.05 8.35 3.70
N GLY A 178 6.00 9.11 4.05
CA GLY A 178 6.09 10.55 4.15
C GLY A 178 7.04 11.02 5.25
N HIS A 179 7.28 10.20 6.29
CA HIS A 179 7.96 10.59 7.54
C HIS A 179 7.13 11.56 8.40
N TRP A 180 5.81 11.44 8.33
CA TRP A 180 4.83 12.40 8.87
C TRP A 180 4.21 11.95 10.19
N ILE A 181 4.41 10.68 10.53
CA ILE A 181 4.13 10.09 11.84
C ILE A 181 5.45 9.63 12.43
N GLU A 182 5.47 9.38 13.74
CA GLU A 182 6.68 8.89 14.40
C GLU A 182 7.18 7.60 13.77
N GLU A 183 8.50 7.51 13.59
CA GLU A 183 9.13 6.27 13.15
C GLU A 183 8.90 5.14 14.16
N PRO A 184 8.81 3.88 13.73
CA PRO A 184 8.72 2.75 14.65
C PRO A 184 9.86 2.73 15.68
N ALA A 185 9.60 2.12 16.84
CA ALA A 185 10.63 1.89 17.84
C ALA A 185 11.68 0.91 17.28
N PHE A 186 12.95 1.13 17.61
CA PHE A 186 14.03 0.28 17.10
C PHE A 186 14.55 -0.67 18.18
N LEU A 187 14.44 -1.97 17.91
CA LEU A 187 15.11 -3.02 18.67
C LEU A 187 15.71 -4.04 17.69
N MET A 188 17.01 -4.22 17.77
CA MET A 188 17.79 -5.05 16.86
C MET A 188 17.75 -6.54 17.26
N LYS A 189 17.88 -7.44 16.27
CA LYS A 189 18.00 -8.91 16.45
C LYS A 189 16.85 -9.57 17.19
N HIS A 190 15.66 -9.02 17.03
CA HIS A 190 14.44 -9.56 17.62
C HIS A 190 13.31 -9.50 16.61
N THR A 191 12.38 -10.44 16.73
CA THR A 191 11.16 -10.50 15.95
C THR A 191 9.97 -10.46 16.90
N LEU A 192 8.94 -9.68 16.57
CA LEU A 192 7.67 -9.66 17.31
C LEU A 192 6.63 -10.46 16.53
N PHE A 193 6.11 -11.50 17.17
CA PHE A 193 5.11 -12.39 16.60
C PHE A 193 3.70 -11.85 16.85
N MET A 194 2.89 -11.80 15.80
CA MET A 194 1.55 -11.21 15.81
C MET A 194 0.48 -12.18 15.28
N ASP A 195 0.74 -13.48 15.30
CA ASP A 195 -0.14 -14.54 14.79
C ASP A 195 -0.93 -15.28 15.89
N GLY A 196 -0.71 -14.94 17.16
CA GLY A 196 -1.40 -15.56 18.29
C GLY A 196 -2.83 -15.08 18.56
N GLU A 197 -3.55 -15.87 19.37
CA GLU A 197 -4.89 -15.54 19.88
C GLU A 197 -4.90 -15.24 21.40
N THR A 198 -3.75 -15.35 22.06
CA THR A 198 -3.60 -15.09 23.50
C THR A 198 -2.56 -14.00 23.75
N SER A 199 -2.55 -13.40 24.94
CA SER A 199 -1.54 -12.39 25.33
C SER A 199 -0.10 -12.92 25.35
N GLU A 200 0.08 -14.24 25.41
CA GLU A 200 1.39 -14.90 25.40
C GLU A 200 1.91 -15.15 23.99
N THR A 201 1.02 -15.17 22.99
CA THR A 201 1.31 -15.53 21.60
C THR A 201 1.20 -14.32 20.68
N TYR A 202 0.15 -13.52 20.84
CA TYR A 202 -0.01 -12.22 20.18
C TYR A 202 0.88 -11.18 20.87
N GLY A 203 1.86 -10.62 20.16
CA GLY A 203 2.86 -9.71 20.73
C GLY A 203 4.04 -10.43 21.41
N LYS A 204 4.33 -11.69 21.05
CA LYS A 204 5.45 -12.44 21.61
C LYS A 204 6.78 -11.97 21.02
N LEU A 205 7.68 -11.49 21.87
CA LEU A 205 9.04 -11.14 21.47
C LEU A 205 9.98 -12.36 21.51
N VAL A 206 10.71 -12.58 20.43
CA VAL A 206 11.68 -13.67 20.27
C VAL A 206 13.03 -13.09 19.87
N SER A 207 14.10 -13.51 20.55
CA SER A 207 15.48 -13.20 20.17
C SER A 207 15.91 -14.14 19.05
N TRP A 208 16.71 -13.64 18.10
CA TRP A 208 17.25 -14.48 17.04
C TRP A 208 18.26 -15.51 17.56
N ASP A 209 18.88 -15.25 18.71
CA ASP A 209 19.75 -16.22 19.38
C ASP A 209 18.96 -17.41 19.95
N ASP A 210 17.67 -17.22 20.27
CA ASP A 210 16.79 -18.28 20.78
C ASP A 210 16.16 -19.10 19.64
N ASP A 211 15.95 -18.46 18.48
CA ASP A 211 15.32 -19.04 17.29
C ASP A 211 15.84 -18.33 16.03
N GLU A 212 16.75 -18.98 15.31
CA GLU A 212 17.36 -18.43 14.09
C GLU A 212 16.32 -18.23 12.95
N GLU A 213 15.23 -19.01 12.92
CA GLU A 213 14.19 -18.86 11.90
C GLU A 213 13.36 -17.58 12.10
N SER A 214 13.34 -17.04 13.32
CA SER A 214 12.60 -15.81 13.64
C SER A 214 13.10 -14.61 12.82
N ALA A 215 14.38 -14.56 12.46
CA ALA A 215 14.93 -13.53 11.58
C ALA A 215 14.36 -13.64 10.16
N LEU A 216 14.32 -14.86 9.61
CA LEU A 216 13.78 -15.15 8.28
C LEU A 216 12.29 -14.79 8.19
N LEU A 217 11.52 -15.08 9.24
CA LEU A 217 10.10 -14.72 9.31
C LEU A 217 9.87 -13.20 9.31
N MET A 218 10.76 -12.43 9.94
CA MET A 218 10.72 -10.97 9.88
C MET A 218 11.07 -10.44 8.48
N PHE A 219 12.19 -10.89 7.89
CA PHE A 219 12.63 -10.42 6.58
C PHE A 219 11.70 -10.85 5.43
N SER A 220 11.02 -11.98 5.57
CA SER A 220 9.96 -12.42 4.65
C SER A 220 8.60 -11.77 4.91
N GLN A 221 8.52 -10.81 5.85
CA GLN A 221 7.31 -10.09 6.26
C GLN A 221 6.17 -10.99 6.78
N ARG A 222 6.47 -12.25 7.14
CA ARG A 222 5.53 -13.15 7.83
C ARG A 222 5.31 -12.72 9.28
N GLN A 223 6.32 -12.11 9.89
CA GLN A 223 6.24 -11.49 11.22
C GLN A 223 6.70 -10.03 11.17
N PHE A 224 6.79 -9.39 12.34
CA PHE A 224 7.00 -7.94 12.43
C PHE A 224 8.35 -7.62 13.07
N THR A 225 8.91 -6.48 12.67
CA THR A 225 9.92 -5.83 13.50
C THR A 225 9.28 -5.47 14.85
N PRO A 226 10.05 -5.37 15.94
CA PRO A 226 9.49 -4.95 17.23
C PRO A 226 8.77 -3.61 17.17
N GLY A 227 9.30 -2.65 16.41
CA GLY A 227 8.68 -1.33 16.22
C GLY A 227 7.33 -1.41 15.51
N ASP A 228 7.27 -2.14 14.39
CA ASP A 228 6.06 -2.29 13.61
C ASP A 228 4.99 -3.06 14.38
N GLY A 229 5.38 -4.11 15.10
CA GLY A 229 4.46 -4.87 15.93
C GLY A 229 3.86 -4.05 17.07
N LEU A 230 4.66 -3.20 17.73
CA LEU A 230 4.15 -2.24 18.72
C LEU A 230 3.22 -1.19 18.09
N ARG A 231 3.52 -0.74 16.85
CA ARG A 231 2.64 0.15 16.10
C ARG A 231 1.30 -0.51 15.77
N VAL A 232 1.29 -1.79 15.40
CA VAL A 232 0.04 -2.55 15.18
C VAL A 232 -0.81 -2.54 16.45
N LEU A 233 -0.21 -2.81 17.62
CA LEU A 233 -0.93 -2.77 18.90
C LEU A 233 -1.49 -1.37 19.18
N GLU A 234 -0.70 -0.31 18.98
CA GLU A 234 -1.17 1.09 19.11
C GLU A 234 -2.41 1.37 18.24
N LEU A 235 -2.37 0.94 16.98
CA LEU A 235 -3.47 1.15 16.04
C LEU A 235 -4.73 0.40 16.47
N GLN A 236 -4.59 -0.87 16.84
CA GLN A 236 -5.69 -1.74 17.23
C GLN A 236 -6.29 -1.39 18.59
N GLU A 237 -5.46 -0.97 19.56
CA GLU A 237 -5.90 -0.47 20.87
C GLU A 237 -6.84 0.72 20.75
N LYS A 238 -6.78 1.48 19.65
CA LYS A 238 -7.74 2.58 19.40
C LYS A 238 -8.97 2.13 18.62
N VAL A 239 -8.81 1.17 17.70
CA VAL A 239 -9.89 0.68 16.83
C VAL A 239 -10.90 -0.17 17.60
N TYR A 240 -10.47 -1.14 18.41
CA TYR A 240 -11.40 -2.07 19.06
C TYR A 240 -12.34 -1.39 20.08
N PRO A 241 -11.85 -0.55 21.01
CA PRO A 241 -12.73 0.22 21.90
C PRO A 241 -13.73 1.10 21.14
N PHE A 242 -13.30 1.71 20.04
CA PHE A 242 -14.18 2.51 19.19
C PHE A 242 -15.35 1.67 18.64
N LEU A 243 -15.06 0.48 18.12
CA LEU A 243 -16.09 -0.43 17.59
C LEU A 243 -17.04 -0.94 18.67
N VAL A 244 -16.52 -1.29 19.84
CA VAL A 244 -17.33 -1.64 21.03
C VAL A 244 -18.24 -0.45 21.37
N LYS A 245 -17.69 0.76 21.42
CA LYS A 245 -18.46 1.96 21.76
C LYS A 245 -19.56 2.25 20.75
N CYS A 246 -19.29 2.07 19.46
CA CYS A 246 -20.33 2.17 18.43
C CYS A 246 -21.46 1.16 18.68
N CYS A 247 -21.15 -0.08 19.04
CA CYS A 247 -22.16 -1.08 19.36
C CYS A 247 -23.02 -0.68 20.57
N GLU A 248 -22.39 -0.24 21.66
CA GLU A 248 -23.07 0.25 22.85
C GLU A 248 -24.03 1.40 22.54
N LEU A 249 -23.60 2.38 21.74
CA LEU A 249 -24.44 3.54 21.38
C LEU A 249 -25.61 3.16 20.45
N ILE A 250 -25.44 2.13 19.61
CA ILE A 250 -26.53 1.61 18.77
C ILE A 250 -27.53 0.80 19.63
N LEU A 251 -27.04 0.07 20.63
CA LEU A 251 -27.78 -0.82 21.52
C LEU A 251 -28.01 -0.20 22.92
N HIS A 252 -28.10 1.13 23.02
CA HIS A 252 -28.17 1.87 24.29
C HIS A 252 -29.23 1.36 25.29
N ASP A 253 -30.41 0.95 24.82
CA ASP A 253 -31.47 0.32 25.63
C ASP A 253 -31.06 -1.02 26.26
N LEU A 254 -30.27 -1.84 25.54
CA LEU A 254 -29.74 -3.10 26.07
C LEU A 254 -28.62 -2.87 27.07
N VAL A 255 -27.86 -1.78 26.91
CA VAL A 255 -26.85 -1.33 27.87
C VAL A 255 -27.52 -0.84 29.15
N GLU A 256 -28.53 0.03 29.03
CA GLU A 256 -29.28 0.59 30.16
C GLU A 256 -30.02 -0.48 30.97
N SER A 257 -30.55 -1.51 30.29
CA SER A 257 -31.22 -2.64 30.93
C SER A 257 -30.27 -3.72 31.47
N GLY A 258 -28.97 -3.64 31.17
CA GLY A 258 -27.98 -4.66 31.54
C GLY A 258 -28.11 -5.98 30.77
N SER A 259 -28.99 -6.06 29.77
CA SER A 259 -29.32 -7.30 29.03
C SER A 259 -28.39 -7.58 27.85
N MET A 260 -27.43 -6.70 27.56
CA MET A 260 -26.55 -6.78 26.40
C MET A 260 -25.84 -8.15 26.24
N TYR A 261 -25.51 -8.80 27.36
CA TYR A 261 -24.79 -10.08 27.38
C TYR A 261 -25.65 -11.28 27.77
N ASP A 262 -26.95 -11.10 27.98
CA ASP A 262 -27.84 -12.15 28.48
C ASP A 262 -27.83 -13.38 27.58
N ASP A 263 -27.83 -14.57 28.19
CA ASP A 263 -27.87 -15.85 27.49
C ASP A 263 -29.23 -16.17 26.87
N GLN A 264 -30.22 -15.32 27.10
CA GLN A 264 -31.53 -15.39 26.47
C GLN A 264 -31.48 -15.06 24.97
N PHE A 265 -30.47 -14.32 24.52
CA PHE A 265 -30.29 -14.02 23.10
C PHE A 265 -29.61 -15.18 22.38
N PRO A 266 -30.23 -15.75 21.32
CA PRO A 266 -29.62 -16.83 20.56
C PRO A 266 -28.35 -16.33 19.87
N ILE A 267 -27.31 -17.17 19.87
CA ILE A 267 -26.10 -16.91 19.09
C ILE A 267 -26.49 -16.94 17.61
N VAL A 268 -26.35 -15.80 16.96
CA VAL A 268 -26.46 -15.69 15.50
C VAL A 268 -25.19 -16.32 14.93
N GLN A 269 -25.27 -17.61 14.60
CA GLN A 269 -24.20 -18.26 13.84
C GLN A 269 -24.01 -17.48 12.54
N ALA A 270 -22.76 -17.11 12.26
CA ALA A 270 -22.40 -16.70 10.91
C ALA A 270 -22.60 -17.93 10.05
N ASP A 271 -23.62 -17.95 9.19
CA ASP A 271 -23.65 -18.93 8.12
C ASP A 271 -22.29 -18.86 7.42
N ALA A 272 -21.52 -19.95 7.49
CA ALA A 272 -20.20 -20.03 6.86
C ALA A 272 -20.28 -19.76 5.33
N ALA A 273 -21.49 -19.83 4.77
CA ALA A 273 -21.80 -19.46 3.40
C ALA A 273 -21.81 -17.93 3.15
N ALA A 274 -22.01 -17.07 4.15
CA ALA A 274 -22.11 -15.61 3.96
C ALA A 274 -20.75 -14.90 3.80
N SER A 275 -19.63 -15.60 4.02
CA SER A 275 -18.29 -15.09 3.66
C SER A 275 -17.92 -15.34 2.19
N GLN A 276 -18.73 -16.11 1.44
CA GLN A 276 -18.54 -16.34 0.01
C GLN A 276 -19.80 -16.06 -0.84
N THR A 277 -20.97 -15.90 -0.21
CA THR A 277 -22.21 -15.64 -0.93
C THR A 277 -22.68 -14.25 -0.60
N GLU A 278 -22.57 -13.40 -1.61
CA GLU A 278 -23.29 -12.14 -1.76
C GLU A 278 -24.68 -12.25 -1.12
N SER A 279 -25.01 -11.28 -0.27
CA SER A 279 -26.33 -11.19 0.35
C SER A 279 -27.39 -11.17 -0.75
N SER A 280 -28.06 -12.32 -0.90
CA SER A 280 -29.19 -12.53 -1.79
C SER A 280 -30.39 -11.77 -1.25
N THR A 281 -30.51 -10.48 -1.58
CA THR A 281 -31.77 -9.78 -1.90
C THR A 281 -31.46 -8.30 -2.17
N ILE A 282 -31.36 -7.98 -3.46
CA ILE A 282 -31.72 -6.73 -4.18
C ILE A 282 -30.82 -6.71 -5.42
N MET A 283 -31.36 -7.20 -6.54
CA MET A 283 -30.86 -7.07 -7.93
C MET A 283 -29.36 -7.31 -8.14
N ASP A 284 -29.04 -8.47 -8.75
CA ASP A 284 -27.72 -8.89 -9.25
C ASP A 284 -27.07 -7.87 -10.21
N ILE A 285 -26.56 -6.79 -9.65
CA ILE A 285 -25.48 -6.00 -10.23
C ILE A 285 -24.26 -6.41 -9.42
N LEU A 286 -23.35 -7.17 -10.04
CA LEU A 286 -21.99 -7.38 -9.53
C LEU A 286 -21.52 -6.09 -8.86
N PRO A 287 -21.14 -6.11 -7.56
CA PRO A 287 -20.78 -4.89 -6.85
C PRO A 287 -19.73 -4.14 -7.67
N SER A 288 -20.02 -2.88 -8.00
CA SER A 288 -19.13 -2.08 -8.85
C SER A 288 -17.72 -2.06 -8.24
N LEU A 289 -16.68 -2.01 -9.08
CA LEU A 289 -15.29 -1.95 -8.60
C LEU A 289 -15.10 -0.81 -7.57
N ALA A 290 -15.80 0.31 -7.77
CA ALA A 290 -15.82 1.43 -6.83
C ALA A 290 -16.38 1.03 -5.45
N SER A 291 -17.49 0.29 -5.40
CA SER A 291 -18.07 -0.19 -4.13
C SER A 291 -17.15 -1.19 -3.41
N ILE A 292 -16.51 -2.10 -4.17
CA ILE A 292 -15.54 -3.05 -3.62
C ILE A 292 -14.34 -2.29 -3.04
N SER A 293 -13.79 -1.33 -3.78
CA SER A 293 -12.65 -0.53 -3.35
C SER A 293 -12.97 0.33 -2.12
N ALA A 294 -14.16 0.93 -2.06
CA ALA A 294 -14.57 1.76 -0.94
C ALA A 294 -14.77 0.94 0.36
N GLU A 295 -15.12 -0.33 0.24
CA GLU A 295 -15.39 -1.21 1.37
C GLU A 295 -14.19 -2.07 1.79
N ALA A 296 -13.21 -2.23 0.90
CA ALA A 296 -12.02 -3.06 1.14
C ALA A 296 -11.33 -2.79 2.48
N PRO A 297 -11.13 -1.53 2.93
CA PRO A 297 -10.47 -1.26 4.21
C PRO A 297 -11.22 -1.74 5.45
N TYR A 298 -12.53 -2.01 5.32
CA TYR A 298 -13.41 -2.41 6.42
C TYR A 298 -13.66 -3.92 6.44
N ARG A 299 -13.26 -4.63 5.40
CA ARG A 299 -13.42 -6.09 5.28
C ARG A 299 -12.18 -6.82 5.81
N LEU A 300 -12.30 -8.14 5.93
CA LEU A 300 -11.14 -9.00 6.12
C LEU A 300 -10.21 -8.79 4.92
N PRO A 301 -8.88 -8.62 5.13
CA PRO A 301 -7.94 -8.47 4.02
C PRO A 301 -8.17 -9.55 2.98
N ALA A 302 -8.38 -9.12 1.73
CA ALA A 302 -8.84 -10.01 0.68
C ALA A 302 -7.77 -11.06 0.36
N ASN A 303 -8.19 -12.33 0.36
CA ASN A 303 -7.35 -13.39 -0.19
C ASN A 303 -7.21 -13.21 -1.70
N LEU A 304 -6.02 -13.55 -2.21
CA LEU A 304 -5.73 -13.52 -3.64
C LEU A 304 -6.68 -14.47 -4.39
N ASN A 305 -7.60 -13.89 -5.19
CA ASN A 305 -8.52 -14.64 -6.04
C ASN A 305 -7.94 -14.75 -7.46
N LEU A 306 -7.16 -15.82 -7.68
CA LEU A 306 -6.48 -16.07 -8.94
C LEU A 306 -7.45 -16.34 -10.11
N ASP A 307 -8.59 -16.96 -9.85
CA ASP A 307 -9.61 -17.24 -10.89
C ASP A 307 -10.20 -15.95 -11.43
N ARG A 308 -10.55 -15.02 -10.53
CA ARG A 308 -11.03 -13.68 -10.92
C ARG A 308 -9.95 -12.91 -11.69
N LEU A 309 -8.69 -12.97 -11.24
CA LEU A 309 -7.58 -12.32 -11.96
C LEU A 309 -7.37 -12.92 -13.34
N SER A 310 -7.44 -14.25 -13.48
CA SER A 310 -7.39 -14.93 -14.78
C SER A 310 -8.49 -14.43 -15.71
N GLY A 311 -9.75 -14.35 -15.24
CA GLY A 311 -10.85 -13.80 -16.03
C GLY A 311 -10.63 -12.35 -16.46
N ILE A 312 -10.11 -11.49 -15.56
CA ILE A 312 -9.80 -10.09 -15.88
C ILE A 312 -8.69 -9.99 -16.93
N PHE A 313 -7.60 -10.76 -16.79
CA PHE A 313 -6.50 -10.72 -17.74
C PHE A 313 -6.87 -11.33 -19.08
N ALA A 314 -7.68 -12.39 -19.11
CA ALA A 314 -8.22 -12.96 -20.34
C ALA A 314 -9.07 -11.93 -21.09
N ALA A 315 -9.96 -11.21 -20.39
CA ALA A 315 -10.77 -10.16 -21.00
C ALA A 315 -9.92 -8.99 -21.51
N ARG A 316 -8.91 -8.55 -20.74
CA ARG A 316 -7.98 -7.49 -21.16
C ARG A 316 -7.11 -7.90 -22.34
N LEU A 317 -6.65 -9.15 -22.38
CA LEU A 317 -5.91 -9.72 -23.49
C LEU A 317 -6.77 -9.75 -24.76
N SER A 318 -8.00 -10.25 -24.68
CA SER A 318 -8.94 -10.25 -25.80
C SER A 318 -9.19 -8.85 -26.35
N ALA A 319 -9.39 -7.85 -25.47
CA ALA A 319 -9.56 -6.47 -25.90
C ALA A 319 -8.29 -5.88 -26.56
N ALA A 320 -7.10 -6.24 -26.06
CA ALA A 320 -5.83 -5.82 -26.65
C ALA A 320 -5.57 -6.50 -28.01
N GLU A 321 -5.97 -7.76 -28.17
CA GLU A 321 -5.98 -8.46 -29.46
C GLU A 321 -6.88 -7.72 -30.45
N ASP A 322 -8.15 -7.48 -30.09
CA ASP A 322 -9.09 -6.76 -30.95
C ASP A 322 -8.55 -5.38 -31.37
N HIS A 323 -7.97 -4.63 -30.41
CA HIS A 323 -7.36 -3.33 -30.68
C HIS A 323 -6.19 -3.44 -31.67
N LEU A 324 -5.29 -4.38 -31.48
CA LEU A 324 -4.13 -4.59 -32.35
C LEU A 324 -4.55 -5.01 -33.76
N TRP A 325 -5.58 -5.85 -33.89
CA TRP A 325 -6.12 -6.26 -35.19
C TRP A 325 -6.78 -5.09 -35.91
N GLN A 326 -7.62 -4.30 -35.23
CA GLN A 326 -8.25 -3.12 -35.81
C GLN A 326 -7.20 -2.08 -36.27
N MET A 327 -6.13 -1.87 -35.50
CA MET A 327 -5.00 -1.02 -35.90
C MET A 327 -4.28 -1.51 -37.16
N ARG A 328 -4.31 -2.81 -37.48
CA ARG A 328 -3.64 -3.39 -38.64
C ARG A 328 -4.53 -3.50 -39.87
N GLU A 329 -5.83 -3.73 -39.67
CA GLU A 329 -6.75 -4.14 -40.72
C GLU A 329 -7.77 -3.05 -41.10
N ASP A 330 -8.06 -2.10 -40.21
CA ASP A 330 -9.02 -1.01 -40.46
C ASP A 330 -8.29 0.36 -40.54
N PRO A 331 -8.13 0.92 -41.75
CA PRO A 331 -7.51 2.24 -41.92
C PRO A 331 -8.27 3.39 -41.23
N GLY A 332 -9.60 3.27 -41.09
CA GLY A 332 -10.42 4.25 -40.39
C GLY A 332 -10.14 4.24 -38.90
N TYR A 333 -10.17 3.05 -38.29
CA TYR A 333 -9.82 2.88 -36.87
C TYR A 333 -8.38 3.31 -36.56
N PHE A 334 -7.44 2.96 -37.44
CA PHE A 334 -6.05 3.41 -37.32
C PHE A 334 -5.95 4.93 -37.34
N SER A 335 -6.61 5.58 -38.31
CA SER A 335 -6.65 7.05 -38.40
C SER A 335 -7.22 7.66 -37.13
N ASP A 336 -8.39 7.18 -36.66
CA ASP A 336 -9.05 7.71 -35.46
C ASP A 336 -8.16 7.55 -34.22
N THR A 337 -7.49 6.40 -34.07
CA THR A 337 -6.56 6.15 -32.97
C THR A 337 -5.36 7.09 -33.01
N ILE A 338 -4.75 7.31 -34.19
CA ILE A 338 -3.64 8.25 -34.35
C ILE A 338 -4.07 9.69 -34.03
N ILE A 339 -5.29 10.08 -34.41
CA ILE A 339 -5.84 11.39 -34.06
C ILE A 339 -6.05 11.50 -32.55
N ASP A 340 -6.68 10.53 -31.91
CA ASP A 340 -6.89 10.51 -30.45
C ASP A 340 -5.56 10.64 -29.68
N TRP A 341 -4.56 9.83 -30.06
CA TRP A 341 -3.22 9.93 -29.51
C TRP A 341 -2.58 11.30 -29.71
N SER A 342 -2.79 11.92 -30.88
CA SER A 342 -2.26 13.25 -31.17
C SER A 342 -2.93 14.34 -30.33
N GLU A 343 -4.21 14.22 -29.98
CA GLU A 343 -4.98 15.17 -29.17
C GLU A 343 -4.54 15.19 -27.70
N HIS A 344 -4.08 14.07 -27.19
CA HIS A 344 -3.62 13.93 -25.80
C HIS A 344 -2.14 14.34 -25.58
N ARG A 345 -1.50 14.98 -26.55
CA ARG A 345 -0.11 15.47 -26.43
C ARG A 345 -0.04 16.95 -26.08
N ASN A 346 0.86 17.28 -25.15
CA ASN A 346 1.18 18.68 -24.82
C ASN A 346 1.73 19.48 -26.00
N ASP A 347 2.40 18.84 -26.95
CA ASP A 347 2.99 19.50 -28.13
C ASP A 347 1.93 20.18 -29.02
N ARG A 348 0.64 19.90 -28.80
CA ARG A 348 -0.49 20.61 -29.43
C ARG A 348 -0.81 21.95 -28.79
N LEU A 349 -0.43 22.15 -27.53
CA LEU A 349 -0.73 23.37 -26.81
C LEU A 349 0.10 24.52 -27.36
N LEU A 350 -0.53 25.69 -27.48
CA LEU A 350 0.19 26.91 -27.77
C LEU A 350 0.98 27.33 -26.53
N ASP A 351 2.12 27.98 -26.75
CA ASP A 351 2.87 28.59 -25.66
C ASP A 351 2.13 29.79 -25.06
N THR A 352 2.72 30.41 -24.02
CA THR A 352 2.14 31.58 -23.35
C THR A 352 2.05 32.83 -24.23
N MET A 353 2.71 32.83 -25.39
CA MET A 353 2.66 33.87 -26.41
C MET A 353 1.73 33.53 -27.58
N GLY A 354 1.05 32.38 -27.53
CA GLY A 354 0.16 31.90 -28.59
C GLY A 354 0.87 31.28 -29.79
N ASN A 355 2.17 31.01 -29.71
CA ASN A 355 2.91 30.36 -30.79
C ASN A 355 2.78 28.83 -30.70
N PRO A 356 2.79 28.12 -31.84
CA PRO A 356 2.77 26.66 -31.85
C PRO A 356 4.09 26.09 -31.32
N HIS A 357 4.02 24.96 -30.63
CA HIS A 357 5.21 24.26 -30.13
C HIS A 357 6.18 23.90 -31.27
N PRO A 358 7.51 24.04 -31.13
CA PRO A 358 8.48 23.77 -32.20
C PRO A 358 8.41 22.35 -32.80
N THR A 359 7.83 21.40 -32.05
CA THR A 359 7.59 20.02 -32.52
C THR A 359 6.11 19.66 -32.49
N GLY A 360 5.23 20.63 -32.73
CA GLY A 360 3.78 20.46 -32.74
C GLY A 360 3.23 19.87 -34.06
N PRO A 361 1.90 19.78 -34.23
CA PRO A 361 1.26 19.07 -35.36
C PRO A 361 1.62 19.52 -36.77
N HIS A 362 2.25 20.68 -36.89
CA HIS A 362 2.71 21.23 -38.17
C HIS A 362 4.05 20.61 -38.63
N THR A 363 4.72 19.79 -37.80
CA THR A 363 5.97 19.12 -38.15
C THR A 363 5.78 17.64 -38.43
N THR A 364 6.67 17.06 -39.25
CA THR A 364 6.70 15.61 -39.51
C THR A 364 7.09 14.83 -38.26
N ASP A 365 8.07 15.33 -37.50
CA ASP A 365 8.56 14.73 -36.26
C ASP A 365 7.44 14.51 -35.23
N PHE A 366 6.44 15.38 -35.19
CA PHE A 366 5.27 15.19 -34.34
C PHE A 366 4.53 13.90 -34.71
N TRP A 367 4.17 13.76 -35.99
CA TRP A 367 3.39 12.62 -36.47
C TRP A 367 4.18 11.31 -36.41
N GLU A 368 5.48 11.34 -36.69
CA GLU A 368 6.35 10.16 -36.51
C GLU A 368 6.34 9.67 -35.06
N ARG A 369 6.41 10.57 -34.08
CA ARG A 369 6.34 10.20 -32.65
C ARG A 369 4.97 9.68 -32.26
N VAL A 370 3.89 10.32 -32.74
CA VAL A 370 2.51 9.87 -32.47
C VAL A 370 2.32 8.46 -33.00
N ILE A 371 2.63 8.22 -34.27
CA ILE A 371 2.46 6.92 -34.91
C ILE A 371 3.32 5.86 -34.23
N ARG A 372 4.60 6.16 -33.99
CA ARG A 372 5.50 5.23 -33.30
C ARG A 372 4.97 4.85 -31.92
N ASN A 373 4.50 5.82 -31.13
CA ASN A 373 4.03 5.56 -29.78
C ASN A 373 2.71 4.79 -29.77
N ALA A 374 1.75 5.15 -30.63
CA ALA A 374 0.46 4.46 -30.73
C ALA A 374 0.64 2.99 -31.18
N VAL A 375 1.50 2.75 -32.17
CA VAL A 375 1.82 1.39 -32.62
C VAL A 375 2.58 0.62 -31.54
N ALA A 376 3.59 1.24 -30.92
CA ALA A 376 4.33 0.59 -29.83
C ALA A 376 3.40 0.19 -28.68
N ASP A 377 2.50 1.07 -28.25
CA ASP A 377 1.55 0.85 -27.17
C ASP A 377 0.58 -0.31 -27.46
N ALA A 378 0.08 -0.42 -28.71
CA ALA A 378 -0.77 -1.53 -29.10
C ALA A 378 -0.06 -2.89 -28.94
N TYR A 379 1.21 -2.99 -29.36
CA TYR A 379 1.99 -4.22 -29.22
C TYR A 379 2.43 -4.48 -27.78
N THR A 380 2.92 -3.47 -27.05
CA THR A 380 3.34 -3.64 -25.65
C THR A 380 2.15 -3.96 -24.75
N GLY A 381 0.99 -3.37 -25.01
CA GLY A 381 -0.26 -3.68 -24.32
C GLY A 381 -0.64 -5.14 -24.50
N PHE A 382 -0.68 -5.63 -25.74
CA PHE A 382 -0.94 -7.05 -26.03
C PHE A 382 0.03 -7.99 -25.31
N GLU A 383 1.34 -7.76 -25.46
CA GLU A 383 2.37 -8.59 -24.83
C GLU A 383 2.26 -8.58 -23.30
N THR A 384 2.02 -7.40 -22.69
CA THR A 384 1.87 -7.26 -21.24
C THR A 384 0.70 -8.07 -20.71
N TRP A 385 -0.49 -7.94 -21.34
CA TRP A 385 -1.66 -8.71 -20.91
C TRP A 385 -1.50 -10.22 -21.16
N SER A 386 -0.81 -10.60 -22.24
CA SER A 386 -0.48 -12.00 -22.55
C SER A 386 0.43 -12.60 -21.48
N LEU A 387 1.48 -11.89 -21.08
CA LEU A 387 2.41 -12.28 -20.02
C LEU A 387 1.68 -12.43 -18.68
N LEU A 388 0.87 -11.45 -18.28
CA LEU A 388 0.10 -11.47 -17.03
C LEU A 388 -0.90 -12.63 -17.00
N HIS A 389 -1.64 -12.85 -18.09
CA HIS A 389 -2.59 -13.95 -18.22
C HIS A 389 -1.90 -15.31 -18.12
N ARG A 390 -0.79 -15.51 -18.84
CA ARG A 390 0.02 -16.73 -18.76
C ARG A 390 0.55 -16.97 -17.34
N GLN A 391 1.06 -15.92 -16.70
CA GLN A 391 1.62 -16.00 -15.36
C GLN A 391 0.57 -16.42 -14.33
N VAL A 392 -0.61 -15.80 -14.35
CA VAL A 392 -1.67 -16.13 -13.38
C VAL A 392 -2.21 -17.55 -13.59
N ASN A 393 -2.32 -18.02 -14.83
CA ASN A 393 -2.74 -19.40 -15.13
C ASN A 393 -1.70 -20.43 -14.69
N ARG A 394 -0.41 -20.09 -14.78
CA ARG A 394 0.66 -20.91 -14.21
C ARG A 394 0.55 -20.97 -12.68
N MET A 395 0.26 -19.85 -12.02
CA MET A 395 0.02 -19.82 -10.59
C MET A 395 -1.20 -20.66 -10.18
N LEU A 396 -2.31 -20.61 -10.94
CA LEU A 396 -3.47 -21.48 -10.71
C LEU A 396 -3.09 -22.97 -10.77
N THR A 397 -2.31 -23.35 -11.78
CA THR A 397 -1.83 -24.73 -11.94
C THR A 397 -0.95 -25.15 -10.76
N LEU A 398 -0.04 -24.29 -10.32
CA LEU A 398 0.85 -24.58 -9.19
C LEU A 398 0.12 -24.59 -7.85
N LYS A 399 -0.87 -23.70 -7.66
CA LYS A 399 -1.74 -23.70 -6.48
C LYS A 399 -2.46 -25.03 -6.35
N GLU A 400 -3.01 -25.56 -7.43
CA GLU A 400 -3.67 -26.88 -7.41
C GLU A 400 -2.66 -28.01 -7.18
N LYS A 401 -1.51 -27.99 -7.85
CA LYS A 401 -0.42 -28.97 -7.68
C LYS A 401 0.07 -29.06 -6.22
N TYR A 402 0.13 -27.94 -5.52
CA TYR A 402 0.66 -27.83 -4.17
C TYR A 402 -0.39 -27.62 -3.09
N LYS A 403 -1.69 -27.79 -3.39
CA LYS A 403 -2.79 -27.48 -2.48
C LYS A 403 -2.65 -28.13 -1.09
N ASP A 404 -2.14 -29.36 -1.03
CA ASP A 404 -1.98 -30.12 0.21
C ASP A 404 -0.71 -29.75 1.00
N LYS A 405 0.21 -28.99 0.38
CA LYS A 405 1.47 -28.52 0.99
C LYS A 405 1.44 -27.05 1.40
N ILE A 406 0.51 -26.27 0.86
CA ILE A 406 0.35 -24.86 1.21
C ILE A 406 -0.33 -24.78 2.58
N SER A 407 0.43 -24.34 3.58
CA SER A 407 -0.03 -24.06 4.94
C SER A 407 0.47 -22.68 5.35
N TYR A 408 -0.23 -22.02 6.27
CA TYR A 408 0.19 -20.76 6.87
C TYR A 408 1.52 -20.89 7.63
N ASP A 409 1.76 -22.06 8.23
CA ASP A 409 2.90 -22.30 9.11
C ASP A 409 4.19 -22.61 8.32
N ASN A 410 4.04 -23.11 7.09
CA ASN A 410 5.16 -23.54 6.27
C ASN A 410 5.50 -22.52 5.19
N GLN A 411 6.79 -22.46 4.82
CA GLN A 411 7.19 -21.73 3.63
C GLN A 411 6.51 -22.32 2.38
N LEU A 412 6.09 -21.46 1.46
CA LEU A 412 5.53 -21.90 0.19
C LEU A 412 6.56 -22.76 -0.58
N PRO A 413 6.10 -23.79 -1.32
CA PRO A 413 6.97 -24.53 -2.21
C PRO A 413 7.73 -23.57 -3.14
N GLU A 414 9.05 -23.73 -3.24
CA GLU A 414 9.94 -22.79 -3.93
C GLU A 414 9.45 -22.45 -5.34
N GLU A 415 9.02 -23.47 -6.12
CA GLU A 415 8.48 -23.27 -7.47
C GLU A 415 7.26 -22.33 -7.46
N TYR A 416 6.35 -22.48 -6.50
CA TYR A 416 5.16 -21.63 -6.41
C TYR A 416 5.49 -20.23 -5.91
N LEU A 417 6.39 -20.11 -4.94
CA LEU A 417 6.88 -18.83 -4.43
C LEU A 417 7.53 -17.99 -5.53
N VAL A 418 8.42 -18.58 -6.33
CA VAL A 418 9.10 -17.90 -7.44
C VAL A 418 8.08 -17.36 -8.45
N GLU A 419 7.01 -18.09 -8.75
CA GLU A 419 6.00 -17.63 -9.69
C GLU A 419 5.09 -16.53 -9.11
N ILE A 420 4.86 -16.50 -7.79
CA ILE A 420 4.22 -15.37 -7.10
C ILE A 420 5.10 -14.12 -7.22
N LEU A 421 6.40 -14.24 -6.91
CA LEU A 421 7.34 -13.12 -6.95
C LEU A 421 7.50 -12.55 -8.36
N LYS A 422 7.55 -13.42 -9.39
CA LYS A 422 7.53 -12.99 -10.79
C LYS A 422 6.25 -12.26 -11.14
N PHE A 423 5.10 -12.75 -10.68
CA PHE A 423 3.83 -12.11 -10.93
C PHE A 423 3.75 -10.72 -10.28
N GLU A 424 4.21 -10.60 -9.03
CA GLU A 424 4.32 -9.32 -8.33
C GLU A 424 5.22 -8.34 -9.10
N GLN A 425 6.42 -8.78 -9.52
CA GLN A 425 7.33 -7.94 -10.29
C GLN A 425 6.73 -7.51 -11.64
N LEU A 426 6.04 -8.42 -12.34
CA LEU A 426 5.34 -8.09 -13.58
C LEU A 426 4.24 -7.07 -13.35
N LEU A 427 3.46 -7.19 -12.28
CA LEU A 427 2.44 -6.20 -11.92
C LEU A 427 3.06 -4.84 -11.61
N LEU A 428 4.19 -4.80 -10.90
CA LEU A 428 4.88 -3.54 -10.59
C LEU A 428 5.31 -2.84 -11.88
N ILE A 429 6.02 -3.55 -12.78
CA ILE A 429 6.46 -3.00 -14.07
C ILE A 429 5.26 -2.54 -14.90
N SER A 430 4.21 -3.37 -14.98
CA SER A 430 2.99 -3.06 -15.76
C SER A 430 2.19 -1.88 -15.19
N CYS A 431 2.31 -1.58 -13.90
CA CYS A 431 1.65 -0.44 -13.25
C CYS A 431 2.49 0.85 -13.30
N GLU A 432 3.81 0.74 -13.43
CA GLU A 432 4.72 1.89 -13.54
C GLU A 432 4.80 2.45 -14.97
N GLU A 433 4.72 1.61 -16.00
CA GLU A 433 4.80 2.03 -17.41
C GLU A 433 3.66 2.94 -17.90
N PRO A 434 2.38 2.79 -17.49
CA PRO A 434 1.31 3.71 -17.89
C PRO A 434 1.57 5.16 -17.46
N LEU A 435 2.33 5.36 -16.38
CA LEU A 435 2.74 6.70 -15.94
C LEU A 435 3.85 7.27 -16.82
N HIS A 436 4.72 6.46 -17.43
CA HIS A 436 5.77 7.00 -18.31
C HIS A 436 5.24 7.48 -19.67
N ILE A 437 4.16 6.89 -20.18
CA ILE A 437 3.53 7.34 -21.43
C ILE A 437 2.66 8.59 -21.20
N GLY A 438 2.06 8.74 -20.00
CA GLY A 438 1.27 9.93 -19.62
C GLY A 438 2.05 11.09 -18.99
N VAL A 439 3.25 10.86 -18.44
CA VAL A 439 4.02 11.86 -17.64
C VAL A 439 5.26 12.41 -18.35
N THR A 440 5.48 12.11 -19.65
CA THR A 440 6.35 12.95 -20.50
C THR A 440 5.80 14.38 -20.73
N THR A 441 4.73 14.74 -20.01
CA THR A 441 4.06 16.04 -19.99
C THR A 441 4.60 17.01 -18.93
N LYS A 442 5.70 16.69 -18.23
CA LYS A 442 6.47 17.75 -17.56
C LYS A 442 7.23 18.58 -18.61
N PRO A 443 7.21 19.92 -18.54
CA PRO A 443 8.07 20.72 -19.39
C PRO A 443 9.52 20.29 -19.13
N MET A 444 10.18 19.73 -20.14
CA MET A 444 11.63 19.68 -20.16
C MET A 444 12.10 21.14 -20.07
N ASP A 445 12.89 21.45 -19.04
CA ASP A 445 13.72 22.64 -19.06
C ASP A 445 14.52 22.63 -20.37
N PRO A 446 14.62 23.77 -21.10
CA PRO A 446 15.24 23.84 -22.43
C PRO A 446 16.76 23.55 -22.46
N TRP A 447 17.32 22.99 -21.39
CA TRP A 447 18.76 22.77 -21.20
C TRP A 447 19.15 21.33 -20.86
N VAL A 448 18.26 20.35 -21.04
CA VAL A 448 18.64 18.92 -20.91
C VAL A 448 18.74 18.30 -22.30
N PRO A 449 19.95 17.98 -22.80
CA PRO A 449 20.10 17.21 -24.03
C PRO A 449 19.50 15.81 -23.86
N ASP A 450 18.89 15.31 -24.93
CA ASP A 450 18.30 13.98 -25.05
C ASP A 450 19.26 12.88 -24.53
N PRO A 451 18.85 12.02 -23.58
CA PRO A 451 19.70 10.93 -23.07
C PRO A 451 20.13 9.92 -24.14
N TRP A 452 19.46 9.90 -25.29
CA TRP A 452 19.79 9.01 -26.41
C TRP A 452 20.88 9.55 -27.34
N ALA A 453 21.42 10.74 -27.07
CA ALA A 453 22.52 11.33 -27.84
C ALA A 453 23.92 10.82 -27.46
N TYR A 454 24.06 10.02 -26.41
CA TYR A 454 25.35 9.45 -26.00
C TYR A 454 25.36 7.93 -26.14
N GLY A 455 26.21 7.45 -27.04
CA GLY A 455 26.46 6.03 -27.24
C GLY A 455 26.98 5.33 -25.98
N ASP A 456 26.47 4.13 -25.78
CA ASP A 456 27.01 2.99 -25.03
C ASP A 456 27.72 3.29 -23.69
N PRO A 457 27.05 3.10 -22.52
CA PRO A 457 27.68 3.25 -21.22
C PRO A 457 28.48 2.01 -20.78
N TRP A 458 28.55 0.94 -21.58
CA TRP A 458 29.24 -0.30 -21.21
C TRP A 458 30.61 -0.40 -21.89
N GLY A 459 31.55 0.43 -21.41
CA GLY A 459 32.97 0.28 -21.69
C GLY A 459 33.53 -1.00 -21.06
N LEU A 460 33.40 -2.13 -21.75
CA LEU A 460 34.18 -3.33 -21.47
C LEU A 460 35.65 -3.04 -21.73
N ALA A 461 36.43 -3.03 -20.66
CA ALA A 461 37.87 -2.94 -20.69
C ALA A 461 38.47 -4.16 -21.42
N GLY A 462 39.05 -3.92 -22.60
CA GLY A 462 39.96 -4.83 -23.28
C GLY A 462 41.29 -4.13 -23.54
N GLY A 463 42.29 -4.42 -22.71
CA GLY A 463 43.65 -3.90 -22.87
C GLY A 463 44.36 -4.47 -24.09
N GLY A 464 45.19 -3.65 -24.73
CA GLY A 464 46.10 -4.09 -25.79
C GLY A 464 46.80 -2.89 -26.44
N GLY A 465 48.06 -2.67 -26.10
CA GLY A 465 48.82 -1.47 -26.44
C GLY A 465 49.29 -1.37 -27.89
N GLY A 466 49.79 -0.18 -28.25
CA GLY A 466 50.46 0.03 -29.53
C GLY A 466 50.70 1.51 -29.86
N ARG A 467 51.96 1.94 -29.74
CA ARG A 467 52.50 3.27 -30.10
C ARG A 467 52.13 3.75 -31.52
N LYS A 468 51.97 5.08 -31.66
CA LYS A 468 52.67 5.97 -32.65
C LYS A 468 52.17 7.42 -32.43
N VAL A 469 52.98 8.30 -31.83
CA VAL A 469 53.90 9.27 -32.47
C VAL A 469 53.22 10.20 -33.48
N GLY A 470 52.98 11.45 -33.06
CA GLY A 470 53.66 12.60 -33.66
C GLY A 470 52.90 13.49 -34.64
N VAL A 471 53.08 14.79 -34.37
CA VAL A 471 53.14 15.95 -35.29
C VAL A 471 51.86 16.80 -35.33
N GLY A 472 52.03 18.06 -34.89
CA GLY A 472 51.00 19.09 -34.88
C GLY A 472 51.10 20.08 -36.02
N ARG A 473 50.18 21.05 -36.04
CA ARG A 473 50.35 22.45 -36.46
C ARG A 473 49.04 23.18 -36.17
N VAL A 474 49.05 24.15 -35.25
CA VAL A 474 49.22 25.61 -35.48
C VAL A 474 47.94 26.28 -36.00
N LYS A 475 47.48 27.18 -35.11
CA LYS A 475 46.54 28.30 -35.21
C LYS A 475 46.46 28.99 -36.58
N ASP A 476 45.27 29.48 -36.92
CA ASP A 476 45.04 30.93 -37.06
C ASP A 476 43.55 31.30 -36.88
N PRO A 477 43.20 32.50 -36.37
CA PRO A 477 41.85 32.86 -35.95
C PRO A 477 41.16 33.89 -36.87
N ARG A 478 39.82 33.95 -36.74
CA ARG A 478 38.89 35.02 -37.15
C ARG A 478 38.65 35.26 -38.65
N ALA A 479 37.41 34.99 -39.06
CA ALA A 479 36.52 36.01 -39.62
C ALA A 479 35.14 35.82 -38.98
#